data_AF-A0A536YBZ7-F1
#
_entry.id   AF-A0A536YBZ7-F1
#
_cell.length_a   1.000
_cell.length_b   1.000
_cell.length_c   1.000
_cell.angle_alpha   90.00
_cell.angle_beta   90.00
_cell.angle_gamma   90.00
#
_symmetry.space_group_name_H-M   'P 1'
#
loop_
_entity.id
_entity.type
_entity.pdbx_description
1 polymer ?
#
loop_
_entity_poly.entity_id
_entity_poly.type
_entity_poly.pdbx_seq_one_letter_code
_entity_poly.pdbx_strand_id
1 'polypeptide(L)'
;MISEPMTLATDYILAAVAALMGVLILRGAGEHNSRRWWGIAFIALALGAALGGTHHGFRLEALWKPTVLVLGVASAAMVAGSALVTAPGMWRRGLIAVAAAKLAFYWA
;
A
#
# COMPACT_ATOMS: atom_id res chain seq x y z
N MET A 1 -26.22 -8.80 5.74
CA MET A 1 -26.30 -7.66 6.67
C MET A 1 -24.94 -6.97 6.70
N ILE A 2 -24.88 -5.65 6.68
CA ILE A 2 -23.61 -4.93 6.84
C ILE A 2 -23.24 -4.95 8.32
N SER A 3 -22.04 -5.43 8.64
CA SER A 3 -21.62 -5.66 10.03
C SER A 3 -20.99 -4.44 10.66
N GLU A 4 -20.11 -3.76 9.91
CA GLU A 4 -19.41 -2.56 10.37
C GLU A 4 -19.59 -1.43 9.33
N PRO A 5 -20.75 -0.76 9.31
CA PRO A 5 -21.10 0.19 8.25
C PRO A 5 -20.19 1.43 8.22
N MET A 6 -19.75 1.91 9.39
CA MET A 6 -18.83 3.05 9.47
C MET A 6 -17.43 2.68 8.97
N THR A 7 -16.88 1.54 9.39
CA THR A 7 -15.58 1.04 8.92
C THR A 7 -15.58 0.88 7.40
N LEU A 8 -16.61 0.23 6.84
CA LEU A 8 -16.77 0.07 5.40
C LEU A 8 -16.80 1.41 4.66
N ALA A 9 -17.57 2.38 5.17
CA ALA A 9 -17.69 3.70 4.54
C ALA A 9 -16.36 4.46 4.55
N THR A 10 -15.66 4.50 5.69
CA THR A 10 -14.36 5.17 5.80
C THR A 10 -13.30 4.49 4.95
N ASP A 11 -13.30 3.16 4.85
CA ASP A 11 -12.36 2.41 4.04
C ASP A 11 -12.56 2.66 2.55
N TYR A 12 -13.80 2.79 2.07
CA TYR A 12 -14.06 3.16 0.67
C TYR A 12 -13.70 4.62 0.36
N ILE A 13 -13.91 5.54 1.30
CA ILE A 13 -13.44 6.93 1.15
C ILE A 13 -11.90 6.94 1.08
N LEU A 14 -11.23 6.21 1.97
CA LEU A 14 -9.78 6.09 1.99
C LEU A 14 -9.27 5.46 0.68
N ALA A 15 -9.95 4.43 0.18
CA ALA A 15 -9.63 3.80 -1.11
C ALA A 15 -9.70 4.80 -2.26
N ALA A 16 -10.77 5.60 -2.34
CA ALA A 16 -10.95 6.59 -3.39
C ALA A 16 -9.87 7.69 -3.34
N VAL A 17 -9.58 8.24 -2.15
CA VAL A 17 -8.57 9.28 -1.98
C VAL A 17 -7.18 8.74 -2.27
N ALA A 18 -6.83 7.56 -1.77
CA ALA A 18 -5.54 6.93 -2.03
C ALA A 18 -5.36 6.59 -3.50
N ALA A 19 -6.40 6.11 -4.19
CA ALA A 19 -6.34 5.86 -5.63
C ALA A 19 -6.10 7.13 -6.43
N LEU A 20 -6.83 8.22 -6.11
CA LEU A 20 -6.66 9.52 -6.75
C LEU A 20 -5.22 10.03 -6.56
N MET A 21 -4.70 10.01 -5.32
CA MET A 21 -3.34 10.43 -5.03
C MET A 21 -2.31 9.56 -5.76
N GLY A 22 -2.47 8.24 -5.75
CA GLY A 22 -1.59 7.31 -6.45
C GLY A 22 -1.52 7.61 -7.94
N VAL A 23 -2.67 7.81 -8.60
CA VAL A 23 -2.72 8.16 -10.03
C VAL A 23 -2.06 9.51 -10.31
N LEU A 24 -2.35 10.54 -9.51
CA LEU A 24 -1.76 11.87 -9.69
C LEU A 24 -0.24 11.85 -9.49
N ILE A 25 0.25 11.15 -8.47
CA ILE A 25 1.68 10.99 -8.20
C ILE A 25 2.37 10.25 -9.35
N LEU A 26 1.79 9.16 -9.85
CA LEU A 26 2.36 8.39 -10.96
C LEU A 26 2.43 9.22 -12.25
N ARG A 27 1.37 9.98 -12.55
CA ARG A 27 1.36 10.90 -13.71
C ARG A 27 2.40 12.02 -13.58
N GLY A 28 2.61 12.53 -12.36
CA GLY A 28 3.60 13.58 -12.07
C GLY A 28 5.00 13.07 -11.73
N ALA A 29 5.26 11.76 -11.82
CA ALA A 29 6.52 11.18 -11.34
C ALA A 29 7.71 11.51 -12.27
N GLY A 30 7.48 11.66 -13.57
CA GLY A 30 8.55 11.82 -14.56
C GLY A 30 9.60 10.70 -14.42
N GLU A 31 10.88 11.07 -14.36
CA GLU A 31 12.01 10.15 -14.14
C GLU A 31 12.34 9.90 -12.65
N HIS A 32 11.61 10.52 -11.71
CA HIS A 32 11.88 10.38 -10.29
C HIS A 32 11.35 9.07 -9.73
N ASN A 33 12.21 8.05 -9.63
CA ASN A 33 11.88 6.73 -9.10
C ASN A 33 11.24 6.78 -7.69
N SER A 34 11.67 7.69 -6.82
CA SER A 34 11.05 7.87 -5.49
C SER A 34 9.55 8.19 -5.57
N ARG A 35 9.16 9.10 -6.48
CA ARG A 35 7.76 9.45 -6.71
C ARG A 35 6.98 8.25 -7.25
N ARG A 36 7.56 7.49 -8.18
CA ARG A 36 6.93 6.27 -8.72
C ARG A 36 6.61 5.26 -7.61
N TRP A 37 7.55 5.01 -6.70
CA TRP A 37 7.34 4.12 -5.56
C TRP A 37 6.26 4.61 -4.60
N TRP A 38 6.20 5.91 -4.31
CA TRP A 38 5.10 6.48 -3.54
C TRP A 38 3.75 6.36 -4.25
N GLY A 39 3.72 6.57 -5.57
CA GLY A 39 2.52 6.34 -6.37
C GLY A 39 2.02 4.90 -6.28
N ILE A 40 2.92 3.92 -6.43
CA ILE A 40 2.62 2.49 -6.24
C ILE A 40 2.10 2.23 -4.82
N ALA A 41 2.72 2.83 -3.79
CA ALA A 41 2.29 2.67 -2.41
C ALA A 41 0.84 3.15 -2.19
N PHE A 42 0.47 4.29 -2.77
CA PHE A 42 -0.89 4.82 -2.67
C PHE A 42 -1.91 3.97 -3.44
N ILE A 43 -1.56 3.43 -4.61
CA ILE A 43 -2.42 2.47 -5.33
C ILE A 43 -2.61 1.19 -4.51
N ALA A 44 -1.54 0.65 -3.94
CA ALA A 44 -1.63 -0.51 -3.06
C ALA A 44 -2.48 -0.20 -1.82
N LEU A 45 -2.30 0.95 -1.18
CA LEU A 45 -3.12 1.37 -0.05
C LEU A 45 -4.61 1.45 -0.42
N ALA A 46 -4.93 1.96 -1.61
CA ALA A 46 -6.30 2.01 -2.11
C ALA A 46 -6.94 0.62 -2.23
N LEU A 47 -6.21 -0.32 -2.81
CA LEU A 47 -6.63 -1.72 -2.92
C LEU A 47 -6.79 -2.37 -1.53
N GLY A 48 -5.84 -2.13 -0.62
CA GLY A 48 -5.90 -2.62 0.75
C GLY A 48 -7.12 -2.11 1.51
N ALA A 49 -7.42 -0.81 1.41
CA ALA A 49 -8.59 -0.20 2.02
C ALA A 49 -9.89 -0.76 1.42
N ALA A 50 -9.99 -0.90 0.10
CA ALA A 50 -11.18 -1.48 -0.53
C ALA A 50 -11.42 -2.94 -0.09
N LEU A 51 -10.37 -3.77 -0.02
CA LEU A 51 -10.47 -5.16 0.42
C LEU A 51 -10.79 -5.25 1.92
N GLY A 52 -10.14 -4.42 2.76
CA GLY A 52 -10.38 -4.32 4.20
C GLY A 52 -11.82 -3.90 4.51
N GLY A 53 -12.31 -2.84 3.87
CA GLY A 53 -13.68 -2.37 4.04
C GLY A 53 -14.71 -3.41 3.62
N THR A 54 -14.44 -4.14 2.54
CA THR A 54 -15.29 -5.24 2.09
C THR A 54 -15.27 -6.41 3.10
N HIS A 55 -14.10 -6.76 3.62
CA HIS A 55 -13.95 -7.77 4.69
C HIS A 55 -14.76 -7.40 5.93
N HIS A 56 -14.57 -6.20 6.48
CA HIS A 56 -15.26 -5.72 7.68
C HIS A 56 -16.77 -5.56 7.47
N GLY A 57 -17.18 -4.99 6.34
CA GLY A 57 -18.58 -4.72 6.06
C GLY A 57 -19.40 -6.00 5.83
N PHE A 58 -18.85 -6.97 5.11
CA PHE A 58 -19.57 -8.17 4.68
C PHE A 58 -19.13 -9.46 5.35
N ARG A 59 -18.15 -9.41 6.28
CA ARG A 59 -17.55 -10.56 6.97
C ARG A 59 -17.01 -11.62 6.01
N LEU A 60 -16.30 -11.16 4.97
CA LEU A 60 -15.69 -12.04 3.99
C LEU A 60 -14.27 -12.41 4.42
N GLU A 61 -14.14 -13.51 5.18
CA GLU A 61 -12.85 -13.99 5.70
C GLU A 61 -11.78 -14.21 4.63
N ALA A 62 -12.19 -14.63 3.44
CA ALA A 62 -11.30 -14.86 2.30
C ALA A 62 -10.53 -13.60 1.86
N LEU A 63 -11.03 -12.40 2.19
CA LEU A 63 -10.39 -11.13 1.81
C LEU A 63 -9.28 -10.70 2.76
N TRP A 64 -9.19 -11.25 3.97
CA TRP A 64 -8.21 -10.79 4.95
C TRP A 64 -6.76 -10.99 4.51
N LYS A 65 -6.42 -12.20 4.03
CA LYS A 65 -5.06 -12.48 3.53
C LYS A 65 -4.65 -11.56 2.36
N PRO A 66 -5.49 -11.38 1.30
CA PRO A 66 -5.25 -10.37 0.27
C PRO A 66 -5.07 -8.94 0.80
N THR A 67 -5.91 -8.49 1.74
CA THR A 67 -5.79 -7.16 2.36
C THR A 67 -4.41 -6.96 2.98
N VAL A 68 -3.98 -7.90 3.81
CA VAL A 68 -2.70 -7.83 4.51
C VAL A 68 -1.52 -7.86 3.53
N LEU A 69 -1.58 -8.71 2.49
CA LEU A 69 -0.53 -8.76 1.46
C LEU A 69 -0.38 -7.42 0.74
N VAL A 70 -1.50 -6.85 0.31
CA VAL A 70 -1.51 -5.57 -0.41
C VAL A 70 -1.01 -4.42 0.47
N LEU A 71 -1.35 -4.42 1.76
CA LEU A 71 -0.78 -3.47 2.73
C LEU A 71 0.73 -3.69 2.94
N GLY A 72 1.20 -4.92 2.86
CA GLY A 72 2.62 -5.26 2.82
C GLY A 72 3.33 -4.61 1.62
N VAL A 73 2.74 -4.69 0.42
CA VAL A 73 3.24 -4.02 -0.79
C VAL A 73 3.27 -2.50 -0.61
N ALA A 74 2.20 -1.92 -0.05
CA ALA A 74 2.16 -0.49 0.25
C ALA A 74 3.31 -0.07 1.17
N SER A 75 3.52 -0.83 2.26
CA SER A 75 4.62 -0.61 3.21
C SER A 75 5.99 -0.70 2.55
N ALA A 76 6.24 -1.74 1.74
CA ALA A 76 7.52 -1.91 1.06
C ALA A 76 7.81 -0.79 0.06
N ALA A 77 6.79 -0.37 -0.69
CA ALA A 77 6.89 0.72 -1.65
C ALA A 77 7.16 2.07 -0.96
N MET A 78 6.54 2.36 0.20
CA MET A 78 6.85 3.57 0.98
C MET A 78 8.31 3.59 1.47
N VAL A 79 8.83 2.44 1.93
CA VAL A 79 10.24 2.34 2.34
C VAL A 79 11.17 2.55 1.15
N ALA A 80 10.90 1.91 0.00
CA ALA A 80 11.70 2.08 -1.20
C ALA A 80 11.70 3.54 -1.69
N GLY A 81 10.52 4.17 -1.76
CA GLY A 81 10.37 5.56 -2.16
C GLY A 81 11.15 6.52 -1.26
N SER A 82 11.08 6.31 0.06
CA SER A 82 11.79 7.12 1.06
C SER A 82 13.31 6.90 1.00
N ALA A 83 13.75 5.64 1.00
CA ALA A 83 15.17 5.27 1.02
C ALA A 83 15.93 5.77 -0.22
N LEU A 84 15.26 5.87 -1.37
CA LEU A 84 15.85 6.43 -2.60
C LEU A 84 16.31 7.89 -2.45
N VAL A 85 15.69 8.66 -1.55
CA VAL A 85 15.97 10.08 -1.34
C VAL A 85 16.80 10.32 -0.08
N THR A 86 16.56 9.56 0.98
CA THR A 86 17.09 9.88 2.32
C THR A 86 18.32 9.07 2.71
N ALA A 87 18.59 7.94 2.06
CA ALA A 87 19.65 7.03 2.47
C ALA A 87 20.79 6.93 1.44
N PRO A 88 22.06 6.96 1.88
CA PRO A 88 23.19 6.76 1.00
C PRO A 88 23.44 5.27 0.71
N GLY A 89 23.97 5.00 -0.49
CA GLY A 89 24.67 3.76 -0.86
C GLY A 89 24.16 2.45 -0.23
N MET A 90 24.94 1.90 0.70
CA MET A 90 24.68 0.61 1.34
C MET A 90 23.41 0.62 2.23
N TRP A 91 23.14 1.71 2.93
CA TRP A 91 21.98 1.83 3.82
C TRP A 91 20.69 1.81 3.02
N ARG A 92 20.66 2.49 1.87
CA ARG A 92 19.54 2.42 0.93
C ARG A 92 19.26 0.99 0.47
N ARG A 93 20.29 0.25 0.09
CA ARG A 93 20.14 -1.15 -0.35
C ARG A 93 19.65 -2.02 0.80
N GLY A 94 20.19 -1.84 2.01
CA GLY A 94 19.75 -2.54 3.21
C GLY A 94 18.28 -2.31 3.53
N LEU A 95 17.83 -1.05 3.52
CA LEU A 95 16.41 -0.70 3.75
C LEU A 95 15.47 -1.34 2.72
N ILE A 96 15.83 -1.28 1.44
CA ILE A 96 15.04 -1.89 0.37
C ILE A 96 15.02 -3.41 0.50
N ALA A 97 16.17 -4.04 0.82
CA ALA A 97 16.26 -5.48 1.02
C ALA A 97 15.42 -5.96 2.21
N VAL A 98 15.46 -5.24 3.35
CA VAL A 98 14.64 -5.55 4.53
C VAL A 98 13.15 -5.40 4.20
N ALA A 99 12.75 -4.36 3.47
CA ALA A 99 11.37 -4.18 3.04
C ALA A 99 10.90 -5.34 2.13
N ALA A 100 11.73 -5.78 1.19
CA ALA A 100 11.43 -6.92 0.32
C ALA A 100 11.36 -8.25 1.10
N ALA A 101 12.30 -8.47 2.04
CA ALA A 101 12.29 -9.66 2.88
C ALA A 101 11.05 -9.72 3.78
N LYS A 102 10.67 -8.60 4.42
CA LYS A 102 9.43 -8.48 5.19
C LYS A 102 8.20 -8.87 4.36
N LEU A 103 8.12 -8.39 3.11
CA LEU A 103 7.02 -8.74 2.21
C LEU A 103 7.00 -10.24 1.87
N ALA A 104 8.17 -10.85 1.66
CA ALA A 104 8.28 -12.29 1.41
C ALA A 104 7.81 -13.13 2.60
N PHE A 105 8.11 -12.69 3.83
CA PHE A 105 7.62 -13.35 5.05
C PHE A 105 6.11 -13.22 5.25
N TYR A 106 5.46 -12.19 4.71
CA TYR A 106 4.00 -12.08 4.78
C TYR A 106 3.26 -13.13 3.94
N TRP A 107 3.94 -13.72 2.95
CA TRP A 107 3.37 -14.72 2.04
C TRP A 107 3.71 -16.17 2.43
N ALA A 108 4.76 -16.38 3.23
CA ALA A 108 5.19 -17.69 3.74
C ALA A 108 4.28 -18.18 4.87
#